data_AF-A0A1F4K3J7-F1
#
_entry.id   AF-A0A1F4K3J7-F1
#
_cell.length_a   1.000
_cell.length_b   1.000
_cell.length_c   1.000
_cell.angle_alpha   90.00
_cell.angle_beta   90.00
_cell.angle_gamma   90.00
#
_symmetry.space_group_name_H-M   'P 1'
#
loop_
_entity.id
_entity.type
_entity.pdbx_description
1 polymer ?
#
loop_
_entity_poly.entity_id
_entity_poly.type
_entity_poly.pdbx_seq_one_letter_code
_entity_poly.pdbx_strand_id
1 'polypeptide(L)'
;MTEKARRCGIGYRAVLSLALHLFLLIGSAQAHTSSTGLALVATGGEELAYRLSLAPAEIGESAADIPQAAAGDAFAATRVGALLQTHVALAVNGQACRIRRTRLQASTLGDERVALLLDFRCPATPGRLQISDTLSTPFGEHYRTIASVIRPDGVREERVFDHAHPQATFDFGQAAPSGLTGFLRLGLEHILSGLDHLLFLAALLLGSRSLRSLLITVTAFTAAHSLSLAAATLGWVTVSGNWVEPAIAASIIWVALENLRCAPAPWHRHVLTFAFGLVHGLAFAEALTELHLSGWPLSRALLGFNLGVESGQALLVLLLAPTLAWLARRAAGPRVAQVLSAGIAGMGLVWLTQRLLLA
;
A
#
# COMPACT_ATOMS: atom_id res chain seq x y z
N MET A 1 -17.30 35.64 29.36
CA MET A 1 -16.65 34.45 28.75
C MET A 1 -15.51 34.00 29.65
N THR A 2 -15.58 32.79 30.20
CA THR A 2 -14.53 32.25 31.08
C THR A 2 -13.22 32.09 30.30
N GLU A 3 -12.08 32.26 30.97
CA GLU A 3 -10.74 32.14 30.37
C GLU A 3 -10.52 30.79 29.65
N LYS A 4 -11.25 29.77 30.10
CA LYS A 4 -11.33 28.42 29.50
C LYS A 4 -11.93 28.44 28.08
N ALA A 5 -12.93 29.29 27.82
CA ALA A 5 -13.54 29.45 26.50
C ALA A 5 -12.63 30.21 25.51
N ARG A 6 -11.88 31.21 25.98
CA ARG A 6 -10.90 31.94 25.15
C ARG A 6 -9.73 31.06 24.71
N ARG A 7 -9.22 30.19 25.60
CA ARG A 7 -8.14 29.22 25.25
C ARG A 7 -8.61 28.15 24.25
N CYS A 8 -9.90 27.79 24.28
CA CYS A 8 -10.49 26.82 23.34
C CYS A 8 -10.62 27.35 21.89
N GLY A 9 -10.87 28.65 21.70
CA GLY A 9 -11.06 29.26 20.37
C GLY A 9 -9.78 29.45 19.55
N ILE A 10 -8.61 29.46 20.20
CA ILE A 10 -7.31 29.71 19.55
C ILE A 10 -6.86 28.47 18.74
N GLY A 11 -7.03 27.26 19.27
CA GLY A 11 -6.65 26.02 18.57
C GLY A 11 -7.48 25.75 17.31
N TYR A 12 -8.77 26.08 17.35
CA TYR A 12 -9.68 25.89 16.20
C TYR A 12 -9.33 26.80 15.01
N ARG A 13 -8.95 28.06 15.30
CA ARG A 13 -8.54 29.03 14.28
C ARG A 13 -7.21 28.68 13.60
N ALA A 14 -6.27 28.09 14.35
CA ALA A 14 -4.98 27.66 13.79
C ALA A 14 -5.13 26.49 12.81
N VAL A 15 -5.98 25.50 13.15
CA VAL A 15 -6.27 24.35 12.26
C VAL A 15 -6.96 24.80 10.97
N LEU A 16 -7.91 25.73 11.06
CA LEU A 16 -8.62 26.26 9.88
C LEU A 16 -7.69 27.06 8.95
N SER A 17 -6.73 27.81 9.50
CA SER A 17 -5.78 28.60 8.71
C SER A 17 -4.77 27.73 7.96
N LEU A 18 -4.30 26.64 8.59
CA LEU A 18 -3.39 25.67 7.98
C LEU A 18 -4.10 24.88 6.86
N ALA A 19 -5.35 24.48 7.09
CA ALA A 19 -6.21 23.83 6.11
C ALA A 19 -6.36 24.61 4.81
N LEU A 20 -6.63 25.91 4.95
CA LEU A 20 -6.86 26.81 3.82
C LEU A 20 -5.60 27.03 2.98
N HIS A 21 -4.41 27.06 3.61
CA HIS A 21 -3.14 27.23 2.90
C HIS A 21 -2.73 25.99 2.10
N LEU A 22 -3.04 24.78 2.59
CA LEU A 22 -2.76 23.53 1.89
C LEU A 22 -3.70 23.29 0.70
N PHE A 23 -4.98 23.69 0.80
CA PHE A 23 -5.96 23.53 -0.27
C PHE A 23 -5.67 24.38 -1.52
N LEU A 24 -5.00 25.52 -1.36
CA LEU A 24 -4.67 26.43 -2.47
C LEU A 24 -3.47 25.98 -3.33
N LEU A 25 -2.79 24.88 -2.96
CA LEU A 25 -1.55 24.44 -3.60
C LEU A 25 -1.70 23.31 -4.62
N ILE A 26 -2.91 22.76 -4.86
CA ILE A 26 -3.06 21.55 -5.69
C ILE A 26 -3.75 21.89 -7.01
N GLY A 27 -2.97 21.87 -8.09
CA GLY A 27 -3.38 22.08 -9.47
C GLY A 27 -4.04 20.85 -10.12
N SER A 28 -4.79 21.11 -11.18
CA SER A 28 -5.62 20.17 -11.95
C SER A 28 -4.81 19.21 -12.84
N ALA A 29 -5.19 17.93 -12.87
CA ALA A 29 -4.69 16.92 -13.82
C ALA A 29 -5.81 16.43 -14.77
N GLN A 30 -5.45 16.15 -16.03
CA GLN A 30 -6.32 15.55 -17.06
C GLN A 30 -5.82 14.16 -17.48
N ALA A 31 -6.72 13.30 -17.96
CA ALA A 31 -6.42 11.92 -18.36
C ALA A 31 -6.47 11.72 -19.89
N HIS A 32 -5.49 10.98 -20.43
CA HIS A 32 -5.37 10.50 -21.82
C HIS A 32 -5.47 8.95 -21.89
N THR A 33 -5.77 8.39 -23.07
CA THR A 33 -5.90 6.93 -23.29
C THR A 33 -4.55 6.23 -23.41
N SER A 34 -4.37 5.10 -22.73
CA SER A 34 -3.10 4.36 -22.57
C SER A 34 -3.17 2.93 -23.12
N SER A 35 -2.16 2.50 -23.89
CA SER A 35 -2.01 1.12 -24.41
C SER A 35 -1.29 0.22 -23.39
N THR A 36 -1.65 -1.07 -23.30
CA THR A 36 -1.16 -1.96 -22.22
C THR A 36 -0.68 -3.33 -22.70
N GLY A 37 0.58 -3.67 -22.41
CA GLY A 37 1.14 -5.02 -22.49
C GLY A 37 0.96 -5.81 -21.20
N LEU A 38 0.85 -7.14 -21.31
CA LEU A 38 0.75 -8.05 -20.16
C LEU A 38 1.95 -8.98 -20.15
N ALA A 39 2.84 -8.86 -19.17
CA ALA A 39 3.98 -9.75 -19.00
C ALA A 39 3.70 -10.79 -17.90
N LEU A 40 4.14 -12.03 -18.12
CA LEU A 40 4.15 -13.10 -17.13
C LEU A 40 5.59 -13.59 -16.97
N VAL A 41 6.11 -13.56 -15.75
CA VAL A 41 7.46 -14.03 -15.44
C VAL A 41 7.36 -15.25 -14.55
N ALA A 42 7.78 -16.41 -15.05
CA ALA A 42 7.82 -17.64 -14.28
C ALA A 42 9.25 -17.98 -13.88
N THR A 43 9.47 -18.26 -12.60
CA THR A 43 10.78 -18.64 -12.06
C THR A 43 10.94 -20.16 -12.00
N GLY A 44 11.98 -20.73 -12.62
CA GLY A 44 12.27 -22.16 -12.64
C GLY A 44 13.75 -22.45 -12.38
N GLY A 45 14.22 -22.24 -11.14
CA GLY A 45 15.63 -22.40 -10.81
C GLY A 45 16.49 -21.28 -11.42
N GLU A 46 17.50 -21.62 -12.22
CA GLU A 46 18.35 -20.64 -12.94
C GLU A 46 17.75 -20.20 -14.29
N GLU A 47 16.64 -20.82 -14.70
CA GLU A 47 15.93 -20.47 -15.93
C GLU A 47 14.68 -19.65 -15.60
N LEU A 48 14.54 -18.50 -16.28
CA LEU A 48 13.38 -17.62 -16.15
C LEU A 48 12.67 -17.52 -17.51
N ALA A 49 11.35 -17.68 -17.50
CA ALA A 49 10.54 -17.49 -18.70
C ALA A 49 9.78 -16.16 -18.59
N TYR A 50 9.97 -15.27 -19.57
CA TYR A 50 9.26 -14.01 -19.70
C TYR A 50 8.33 -14.07 -20.90
N ARG A 51 7.01 -14.05 -20.65
CA ARG A 51 5.97 -14.08 -21.68
C ARG A 51 5.26 -12.74 -21.74
N LEU A 52 5.45 -11.99 -22.81
CA LEU A 52 4.80 -10.70 -23.05
C LEU A 52 3.67 -10.86 -24.07
N SER A 53 2.44 -10.56 -23.67
CA SER A 53 1.27 -10.53 -24.52
C SER A 53 0.90 -9.10 -24.89
N LEU A 54 0.85 -8.82 -26.18
CA LEU A 54 0.60 -7.49 -26.74
C LEU A 54 -0.60 -7.53 -27.67
N ALA A 55 -1.33 -6.41 -27.78
CA ALA A 55 -2.27 -6.15 -28.87
C ALA A 55 -1.62 -5.15 -29.84
N PRO A 56 -1.02 -5.60 -30.95
CA PRO A 56 -0.28 -4.70 -31.86
C PRO A 56 -1.15 -3.55 -32.40
N ALA A 57 -2.44 -3.79 -32.62
CA ALA A 57 -3.40 -2.78 -33.07
C ALA A 57 -3.54 -1.59 -32.11
N GLU A 58 -3.39 -1.80 -30.79
CA GLU A 58 -3.45 -0.74 -29.78
C GLU A 58 -2.15 0.05 -29.66
N ILE A 59 -1.04 -0.45 -30.23
CA ILE A 59 0.28 0.18 -30.20
C ILE A 59 0.52 1.01 -31.47
N GLY A 60 -0.01 0.55 -32.61
CA GLY A 60 0.11 1.23 -33.90
C GLY A 60 1.40 0.86 -34.65
N GLU A 61 1.92 1.80 -35.46
CA GLU A 61 3.00 1.53 -36.42
C GLU A 61 4.30 1.00 -35.77
N SER A 62 4.60 1.41 -34.54
CA SER A 62 5.77 0.92 -33.80
C SER A 62 5.77 -0.59 -33.54
N ALA A 63 4.61 -1.25 -33.67
CA ALA A 63 4.46 -2.70 -33.52
C ALA A 63 4.22 -3.44 -34.84
N ALA A 64 4.39 -2.79 -36.00
CA ALA A 64 4.03 -3.34 -37.32
C ALA A 64 4.74 -4.66 -37.68
N ASP A 65 5.95 -4.88 -37.16
CA ASP A 65 6.71 -6.11 -37.39
C ASP A 65 6.18 -7.30 -36.56
N ILE A 66 5.46 -7.05 -35.47
CA ILE A 66 5.05 -8.10 -34.51
C ILE A 66 4.06 -9.09 -35.14
N PRO A 67 3.00 -8.66 -35.85
CA PRO A 67 2.11 -9.59 -36.57
C PRO A 67 2.83 -10.39 -37.66
N GLN A 68 3.73 -9.75 -38.42
CA GLN A 68 4.47 -10.40 -39.51
C GLN A 68 5.41 -11.47 -38.97
N ALA A 69 6.12 -11.15 -37.89
CA ALA A 69 7.00 -12.07 -37.19
C ALA A 69 6.22 -13.27 -36.61
N ALA A 70 5.04 -13.03 -36.05
CA ALA A 70 4.17 -14.09 -35.54
C ALA A 70 3.59 -14.98 -36.66
N ALA A 71 3.44 -14.44 -37.87
CA ALA A 71 3.04 -15.18 -39.07
C ALA A 71 4.20 -15.98 -39.72
N GLY A 72 5.42 -15.88 -39.19
CA GLY A 72 6.58 -16.66 -39.63
C GLY A 72 7.58 -15.90 -40.51
N ASP A 73 7.45 -14.58 -40.66
CA ASP A 73 8.47 -13.79 -41.37
C ASP A 73 9.78 -13.73 -40.57
N ALA A 74 10.86 -14.28 -41.16
CA ALA A 74 12.16 -14.40 -40.50
C ALA A 74 12.85 -13.04 -40.25
N PHE A 75 12.68 -12.07 -41.15
CA PHE A 75 13.28 -10.74 -41.00
C PHE A 75 12.55 -9.94 -39.92
N ALA A 76 11.22 -9.96 -39.92
CA ALA A 76 10.41 -9.35 -38.87
C ALA A 76 10.70 -10.00 -37.51
N ALA A 77 10.80 -11.33 -37.44
CA ALA A 77 11.17 -12.03 -36.21
C ALA A 77 12.55 -11.62 -35.69
N THR A 78 13.51 -11.41 -36.59
CA THR A 78 14.85 -10.91 -36.22
C THR A 78 14.77 -9.48 -35.65
N ARG A 79 14.00 -8.58 -36.28
CA ARG A 79 13.83 -7.19 -35.81
C ARG A 79 13.10 -7.12 -34.46
N VAL A 80 12.01 -7.87 -34.29
CA VAL A 80 11.28 -7.96 -33.01
C VAL A 80 12.17 -8.55 -31.92
N GLY A 81 12.96 -9.59 -32.24
CA GLY A 81 13.93 -10.15 -31.31
C GLY A 81 14.97 -9.13 -30.85
N ALA A 82 15.53 -8.34 -31.76
CA ALA A 82 16.49 -7.28 -31.44
C ALA A 82 15.86 -6.16 -30.58
N LEU A 83 14.61 -5.77 -30.87
CA LEU A 83 13.85 -4.80 -30.08
C LEU A 83 13.68 -5.29 -28.64
N LEU A 84 13.23 -6.54 -28.45
CA LEU A 84 13.05 -7.11 -27.11
C LEU A 84 14.37 -7.23 -26.34
N GLN A 85 15.45 -7.65 -27.01
CA GLN A 85 16.77 -7.75 -26.38
C GLN A 85 17.32 -6.39 -25.94
N THR A 86 16.91 -5.31 -26.60
CA THR A 86 17.32 -3.94 -26.26
C THR A 86 16.48 -3.37 -25.11
N HIS A 87 15.18 -3.67 -25.09
CA HIS A 87 14.24 -3.01 -24.18
C HIS A 87 13.82 -3.83 -22.96
N VAL A 88 14.09 -5.14 -22.94
CA VAL A 88 13.76 -6.03 -21.82
C VAL A 88 15.02 -6.72 -21.32
N ALA A 89 15.37 -6.46 -20.06
CA ALA A 89 16.51 -7.08 -19.39
C ALA A 89 16.13 -7.59 -18.00
N LEU A 90 16.69 -8.75 -17.63
CA LEU A 90 16.56 -9.35 -16.30
C LEU A 90 17.93 -9.42 -15.64
N ALA A 91 18.00 -9.13 -14.34
CA ALA A 91 19.19 -9.35 -13.53
C ALA A 91 18.82 -10.03 -12.21
N VAL A 92 19.63 -10.99 -11.78
CA VAL A 92 19.48 -11.68 -10.50
C VAL A 92 20.67 -11.35 -9.61
N ASN A 93 20.39 -10.88 -8.39
CA ASN A 93 21.40 -10.49 -7.40
C ASN A 93 22.44 -9.50 -7.95
N GLY A 94 22.01 -8.58 -8.83
CA GLY A 94 22.87 -7.59 -9.48
C GLY A 94 23.66 -8.11 -10.69
N GLN A 95 23.51 -9.38 -11.08
CA GLN A 95 24.15 -9.96 -12.26
C GLN A 95 23.15 -10.17 -13.39
N ALA A 96 23.49 -9.71 -14.61
CA ALA A 96 22.62 -9.81 -15.77
C ALA A 96 22.36 -11.26 -16.21
N CYS A 97 21.10 -11.59 -16.47
CA CYS A 97 20.71 -12.84 -17.11
C CYS A 97 20.93 -12.76 -18.62
N ARG A 98 21.21 -13.91 -19.25
CA ARG A 98 21.42 -14.01 -20.70
C ARG A 98 20.21 -14.62 -21.38
N ILE A 99 19.76 -14.01 -22.47
CA ILE A 99 18.68 -14.57 -23.30
C ILE A 99 19.20 -15.82 -24.00
N ARG A 100 18.53 -16.95 -23.79
CA ARG A 100 18.82 -18.24 -24.44
C ARG A 100 18.06 -18.40 -25.74
N ARG A 101 16.78 -18.07 -25.72
CA ARG A 101 15.85 -18.26 -26.84
C ARG A 101 14.79 -17.19 -26.83
N THR A 102 14.39 -16.79 -28.04
CA THR A 102 13.26 -15.91 -28.30
C THR A 102 12.29 -16.66 -29.21
N ARG A 103 11.03 -16.76 -28.82
CA ARG A 103 9.97 -17.38 -29.62
C ARG A 103 8.80 -16.42 -29.73
N LEU A 104 8.17 -16.39 -30.90
CA LEU A 104 6.92 -15.67 -31.11
C LEU A 104 5.81 -16.69 -31.31
N GLN A 105 4.66 -16.42 -30.70
CA GLN A 105 3.47 -17.24 -30.84
C GLN A 105 2.26 -16.32 -31.06
N ALA A 106 1.63 -16.43 -32.23
CA ALA A 106 0.33 -15.82 -32.45
C ALA A 106 -0.71 -16.45 -31.51
N SER A 107 -1.63 -15.66 -30.97
CA SER A 107 -2.77 -16.21 -30.23
C SER A 107 -3.64 -17.05 -31.18
N THR A 108 -3.91 -18.29 -30.78
CA THR A 108 -4.84 -19.18 -31.51
C THR A 108 -6.29 -18.98 -31.08
N LEU A 109 -6.55 -18.07 -30.13
CA LEU A 109 -7.86 -17.87 -29.49
C LEU A 109 -8.66 -16.69 -30.08
N GLY A 110 -8.23 -16.13 -31.22
CA GLY A 110 -8.99 -15.10 -31.95
C GLY A 110 -8.84 -13.66 -31.44
N ASP A 111 -8.04 -13.43 -30.39
CA ASP A 111 -7.98 -12.14 -29.69
C ASP A 111 -6.97 -11.12 -30.26
N GLU A 112 -6.50 -11.30 -31.50
CA GLU A 112 -5.43 -10.51 -32.20
C GLU A 112 -4.10 -10.29 -31.42
N ARG A 113 -3.99 -10.81 -30.19
CA ARG A 113 -2.80 -10.66 -29.37
C ARG A 113 -1.67 -11.57 -29.85
N VAL A 114 -0.45 -11.06 -29.74
CA VAL A 114 0.78 -11.82 -29.99
C VAL A 114 1.50 -12.05 -28.67
N ALA A 115 1.92 -13.29 -28.42
CA ALA A 115 2.73 -13.66 -27.28
C ALA A 115 4.20 -13.77 -27.70
N LEU A 116 5.05 -13.00 -27.05
CA LEU A 116 6.49 -13.00 -27.18
C LEU A 116 7.08 -13.74 -25.98
N LEU A 117 7.85 -14.78 -26.22
CA LEU A 117 8.42 -15.67 -25.21
C LEU A 117 9.94 -15.52 -25.21
N LEU A 118 10.49 -15.06 -24.09
CA LEU A 118 11.93 -14.91 -23.88
C LEU A 118 12.36 -15.87 -22.76
N ASP A 119 13.25 -16.81 -23.09
CA ASP A 119 13.86 -17.71 -22.12
C ASP A 119 15.20 -17.10 -21.68
N PHE A 120 15.37 -16.84 -20.39
CA PHE A 120 16.60 -16.33 -19.80
C PHE A 120 17.31 -17.42 -18.99
N ARG A 121 18.64 -17.41 -19.03
CA ARG A 121 19.49 -18.15 -18.10
C ARG A 121 20.25 -17.18 -17.21
N CYS A 122 20.04 -17.30 -15.91
CA CYS A 122 20.65 -16.47 -14.88
C CYS A 122 21.84 -17.20 -14.22
N PRO A 123 22.78 -16.46 -13.61
CA PRO A 123 23.96 -17.06 -12.97
C PRO A 123 23.66 -17.76 -11.63
N ALA A 124 22.48 -17.54 -11.05
CA ALA A 124 22.03 -18.14 -9.81
C ALA A 124 20.49 -18.16 -9.77
N THR A 125 19.94 -18.89 -8.79
CA THR A 125 18.51 -18.85 -8.47
C THR A 125 18.10 -17.46 -7.94
N PRO A 126 16.90 -16.96 -8.27
CA PRO A 126 16.48 -15.62 -7.87
C PRO A 126 16.37 -15.46 -6.35
N GLY A 127 17.26 -14.63 -5.77
CA GLY A 127 17.08 -14.06 -4.43
C GLY A 127 16.49 -12.65 -4.52
N ARG A 128 17.09 -11.81 -5.36
CA ARG A 128 16.58 -10.50 -5.79
C ARG A 128 16.54 -10.47 -7.32
N LEU A 129 15.37 -10.33 -7.92
CA LEU A 129 15.19 -10.18 -9.37
C LEU A 129 14.90 -8.73 -9.71
N GLN A 130 15.71 -8.15 -10.57
CA GLN A 130 15.46 -6.85 -11.17
C GLN A 130 14.97 -7.08 -12.60
N ILE A 131 13.85 -6.45 -12.94
CA ILE A 131 13.29 -6.41 -14.28
C ILE A 131 13.45 -4.98 -14.78
N SER A 132 14.01 -4.82 -15.98
CA SER A 132 14.04 -3.57 -16.72
C SER A 132 13.19 -3.73 -17.97
N ASP A 133 12.12 -2.96 -18.09
CA ASP A 133 11.25 -2.88 -19.25
C ASP A 133 11.15 -1.41 -19.68
N THR A 134 11.68 -1.12 -20.87
CA THR A 134 11.69 0.22 -21.46
C THR A 134 10.88 0.28 -22.76
N LEU A 135 9.91 -0.62 -22.93
CA LEU A 135 9.09 -0.71 -24.15
C LEU A 135 8.24 0.54 -24.41
N SER A 136 8.00 1.38 -23.40
CA SER A 136 7.43 2.73 -23.58
C SER A 136 8.26 3.63 -24.49
N THR A 137 9.55 3.35 -24.67
CA THR A 137 10.41 4.12 -25.60
C THR A 137 10.02 3.86 -27.07
N PRO A 138 10.01 2.61 -27.57
CA PRO A 138 9.57 2.34 -28.94
C PRO A 138 8.04 2.39 -29.13
N PHE A 139 7.24 2.05 -28.11
CA PHE A 139 5.77 1.95 -28.22
C PHE A 139 5.03 3.22 -27.79
N GLY A 140 5.76 4.26 -27.37
CA GLY A 140 5.22 5.56 -26.99
C GLY A 140 5.09 5.76 -25.47
N GLU A 141 5.19 7.01 -25.02
CA GLU A 141 5.28 7.37 -23.58
C GLU A 141 4.09 6.88 -22.74
N HIS A 142 2.93 6.66 -23.36
CA HIS A 142 1.70 6.20 -22.71
C HIS A 142 1.54 4.68 -22.70
N TYR A 143 2.47 3.95 -23.32
CA TYR A 143 2.51 2.50 -23.26
C TYR A 143 3.01 2.04 -21.90
N ARG A 144 2.34 1.03 -21.36
CA ARG A 144 2.71 0.40 -20.08
C ARG A 144 2.72 -1.11 -20.19
N THR A 145 3.62 -1.75 -19.47
CA THR A 145 3.62 -3.20 -19.27
C THR A 145 3.14 -3.49 -17.85
N ILE A 146 2.11 -4.33 -17.68
CA ILE A 146 1.75 -4.92 -16.39
C ILE A 146 2.41 -6.29 -16.32
N ALA A 147 3.44 -6.46 -15.49
CA ALA A 147 4.10 -7.75 -15.30
C ALA A 147 3.59 -8.45 -14.05
N SER A 148 3.21 -9.72 -14.21
CA SER A 148 2.87 -10.65 -13.13
C SER A 148 4.04 -11.64 -12.95
N VAL A 149 4.74 -11.54 -11.82
CA VAL A 149 5.86 -12.40 -11.47
C VAL A 149 5.36 -13.54 -10.58
N ILE A 150 5.45 -14.77 -11.07
CA ILE A 150 5.14 -15.98 -10.31
C ILE A 150 6.39 -16.38 -9.53
N ARG A 151 6.29 -16.27 -8.21
CA ARG A 151 7.34 -16.70 -7.28
C ARG A 151 7.41 -18.23 -7.18
N PRO A 152 8.53 -18.80 -6.68
CA PRO A 152 8.65 -20.24 -6.47
C PRO A 152 7.60 -20.86 -5.52
N ASP A 153 7.03 -20.05 -4.61
CA ASP A 153 5.96 -20.44 -3.69
C ASP A 153 4.55 -20.39 -4.34
N GLY A 154 4.47 -19.98 -5.61
CA GLY A 154 3.23 -19.88 -6.38
C GLY A 154 2.51 -18.54 -6.23
N VAL A 155 2.98 -17.64 -5.36
CA VAL A 155 2.39 -16.30 -5.21
C VAL A 155 2.73 -15.43 -6.41
N ARG A 156 1.79 -14.57 -6.79
CA ARG A 156 1.94 -13.62 -7.89
C ARG A 156 2.11 -12.21 -7.34
N GLU A 157 3.13 -11.52 -7.82
CA GLU A 157 3.29 -10.08 -7.58
C GLU A 157 3.16 -9.34 -8.91
N GLU A 158 2.40 -8.25 -8.91
CA GLU A 158 2.18 -7.44 -10.11
C GLU A 158 2.94 -6.11 -10.02
N ARG A 159 3.46 -5.67 -11.17
CA ARG A 159 4.14 -4.38 -11.27
C ARG A 159 3.89 -3.74 -12.63
N VAL A 160 3.66 -2.43 -12.61
CA VAL A 160 3.53 -1.63 -13.83
C VAL A 160 4.88 -1.03 -14.19
N PHE A 161 5.26 -1.15 -15.46
CA PHE A 161 6.38 -0.48 -16.09
C PHE A 161 5.85 0.56 -17.06
N ASP A 162 6.34 1.78 -16.93
CA ASP A 162 6.01 2.93 -17.77
C ASP A 162 7.26 3.78 -17.99
N HIS A 163 7.13 4.93 -18.66
CA HIS A 163 8.27 5.82 -18.92
C HIS A 163 8.95 6.35 -17.65
N ALA A 164 8.20 6.58 -16.55
CA ALA A 164 8.75 7.06 -15.28
C ALA A 164 9.33 5.92 -14.42
N HIS A 165 8.80 4.71 -14.57
CA HIS A 165 9.16 3.53 -13.80
C HIS A 165 9.60 2.36 -14.70
N PRO A 166 10.73 2.48 -15.43
CA PRO A 166 11.18 1.45 -16.36
C PRO A 166 11.82 0.24 -15.66
N GLN A 167 11.95 0.25 -14.33
CA GLN A 167 12.61 -0.79 -13.57
C GLN A 167 11.84 -1.13 -12.29
N ALA A 168 11.83 -2.41 -11.95
CA ALA A 168 11.30 -2.91 -10.70
C ALA A 168 12.17 -4.03 -10.13
N THR A 169 12.14 -4.17 -8.81
CA THR A 169 12.86 -5.22 -8.08
C THR A 169 11.87 -6.06 -7.29
N PHE A 170 12.06 -7.38 -7.35
CA PHE A 170 11.30 -8.41 -6.66
C PHE A 170 12.25 -9.17 -5.74
N ASP A 171 12.01 -9.07 -4.44
CA ASP A 171 12.84 -9.71 -3.42
C ASP A 171 12.23 -11.07 -3.03
N PHE A 172 12.73 -12.14 -3.63
CA PHE A 172 12.43 -13.52 -3.24
C PHE A 172 13.14 -13.94 -1.93
N GLY A 173 14.07 -13.10 -1.43
CA GLY A 173 14.88 -13.31 -0.24
C GLY A 173 14.22 -12.94 1.10
N GLN A 174 13.03 -12.35 1.10
CA GLN A 174 12.20 -12.31 2.31
C GLN A 174 11.12 -13.37 2.18
N ALA A 175 11.25 -14.45 2.96
CA ALA A 175 10.16 -15.39 3.13
C ALA A 175 8.92 -14.60 3.56
N ALA A 176 7.80 -14.78 2.85
CA ALA A 176 6.52 -14.27 3.32
C ALA A 176 6.36 -14.68 4.79
N PRO A 177 5.85 -13.79 5.68
CA PRO A 177 5.70 -14.10 7.09
C PRO A 177 5.00 -15.45 7.22
N SER A 178 5.69 -16.41 7.83
CA SER A 178 5.24 -17.79 7.88
C SER A 178 5.07 -18.24 9.32
N GLY A 179 3.98 -18.97 9.56
CA GLY A 179 3.58 -19.35 10.91
C GLY A 179 3.19 -18.17 11.80
N LEU A 180 2.81 -18.48 13.03
CA LEU A 180 2.25 -17.50 13.96
C LEU A 180 3.24 -16.37 14.30
N THR A 181 4.53 -16.70 14.47
CA THR A 181 5.58 -15.73 14.86
C THR A 181 5.90 -14.74 13.74
N GLY A 182 5.87 -15.18 12.48
CA GLY A 182 6.05 -14.31 11.33
C GLY A 182 4.95 -13.26 11.24
N PHE A 183 3.69 -13.68 11.36
CA PHE A 183 2.55 -12.76 11.34
C PHE A 183 2.47 -11.87 12.59
N LEU A 184 2.89 -12.36 13.75
CA LEU A 184 3.03 -11.52 14.95
C LEU A 184 4.03 -10.38 14.73
N ARG A 185 5.20 -10.69 14.16
CA ARG A 185 6.17 -9.66 13.80
C ARG A 185 5.59 -8.67 12.78
N LEU A 186 4.90 -9.17 11.75
CA LEU A 186 4.25 -8.33 10.75
C LEU A 186 3.25 -7.35 11.39
N GLY A 187 2.40 -7.83 12.30
CA GLY A 187 1.44 -6.98 13.01
C GLY A 187 2.10 -5.94 13.91
N LEU A 188 3.20 -6.31 14.57
CA LEU A 188 3.99 -5.39 15.39
C LEU A 188 4.63 -4.30 14.53
N GLU A 189 5.28 -4.68 13.43
CA GLU A 189 5.93 -3.76 12.49
C GLU A 189 4.90 -2.84 11.82
N HIS A 190 3.72 -3.36 11.46
CA HIS A 190 2.63 -2.58 10.90
C HIS A 190 2.23 -1.40 11.80
N ILE A 191 2.01 -1.64 13.09
CA ILE A 191 1.64 -0.57 14.03
C ILE A 191 2.79 0.39 14.30
N LEU A 192 4.03 -0.10 14.38
CA LEU A 192 5.19 0.75 14.69
C LEU A 192 5.65 1.59 13.50
N SER A 193 5.41 1.14 12.26
CA SER A 193 5.75 1.87 11.03
C SER A 193 4.58 2.74 10.52
N GLY A 194 3.34 2.39 10.85
CA GLY A 194 2.13 3.13 10.50
C GLY A 194 2.02 4.46 11.26
N LEU A 195 2.48 5.56 10.66
CA LEU A 195 2.39 6.89 11.27
C LEU A 195 0.94 7.29 11.59
N ASP A 196 -0.03 6.85 10.81
CA ASP A 196 -1.45 7.04 11.06
C ASP A 196 -1.91 6.38 12.37
N HIS A 197 -1.49 5.13 12.62
CA HIS A 197 -1.74 4.40 13.85
C HIS A 197 -1.08 5.06 15.06
N LEU A 198 0.18 5.50 14.91
CA LEU A 198 0.91 6.22 15.96
C LEU A 198 0.21 7.53 16.34
N LEU A 199 -0.19 8.34 15.35
CA LEU A 199 -0.88 9.60 15.58
C LEU A 199 -2.29 9.40 16.14
N PHE A 200 -3.02 8.39 15.66
CA PHE A 200 -4.34 8.05 16.18
C PHE A 200 -4.26 7.63 17.65
N LEU A 201 -3.32 6.73 18.01
CA LEU A 201 -3.12 6.31 19.39
C LEU A 201 -2.65 7.45 20.28
N ALA A 202 -1.73 8.30 19.80
CA ALA A 202 -1.32 9.51 20.51
C ALA A 202 -2.50 10.45 20.77
N ALA A 203 -3.39 10.66 19.79
CA ALA A 203 -4.61 11.45 19.96
C ALA A 203 -5.55 10.81 20.99
N LEU A 204 -5.71 9.48 20.99
CA LEU A 204 -6.52 8.79 22.00
C LEU A 204 -5.93 8.98 23.41
N LEU A 205 -4.61 8.86 23.56
CA LEU A 205 -3.92 9.06 24.82
C LEU A 205 -4.06 10.48 25.37
N LEU A 206 -3.93 11.49 24.51
CA LEU A 206 -4.09 12.91 24.90
C LEU A 206 -5.49 13.25 25.41
N GLY A 207 -6.52 12.55 24.94
CA GLY A 207 -7.90 12.77 25.38
C GLY A 207 -8.35 11.91 26.56
N SER A 208 -7.59 10.87 26.92
CA SER A 208 -7.96 9.96 28.00
C SER A 208 -7.60 10.52 29.38
N ARG A 209 -8.50 10.35 30.36
CA ARG A 209 -8.33 10.80 31.74
C ARG A 209 -8.02 9.69 32.74
N SER A 210 -8.14 8.43 32.32
CA SER A 210 -7.86 7.29 33.17
C SER A 210 -7.31 6.11 32.37
N LEU A 211 -6.40 5.36 32.99
CA LEU A 211 -5.82 4.16 32.37
C LEU A 211 -6.90 3.13 32.02
N ARG A 212 -7.92 2.97 32.87
CA ARG A 212 -9.07 2.09 32.60
C ARG A 212 -9.83 2.50 31.34
N SER A 213 -10.15 3.78 31.19
CA SER A 213 -10.89 4.28 30.00
C SER A 213 -10.04 4.15 28.73
N LEU A 214 -8.72 4.36 28.84
CA LEU A 214 -7.79 4.14 27.75
C LEU A 214 -7.78 2.68 27.32
N LEU A 215 -7.58 1.74 28.26
CA LEU A 215 -7.52 0.31 27.95
C LEU A 215 -8.82 -0.16 27.28
N ILE A 216 -9.99 0.23 27.81
CA ILE A 216 -11.28 -0.08 27.19
C ILE A 216 -11.35 0.45 25.75
N THR A 217 -10.90 1.68 25.52
CA THR A 217 -10.91 2.32 24.20
C THR A 217 -9.98 1.63 23.21
N VAL A 218 -8.76 1.30 23.63
CA VAL A 218 -7.77 0.61 22.79
C VAL A 218 -8.25 -0.80 22.48
N THR A 219 -8.70 -1.57 23.48
CA THR A 219 -9.23 -2.93 23.25
C THR A 219 -10.45 -2.90 22.32
N ALA A 220 -11.35 -1.92 22.45
CA ALA A 220 -12.49 -1.77 21.55
C ALA A 220 -12.04 -1.50 20.10
N PHE A 221 -11.00 -0.67 19.90
CA PHE A 221 -10.41 -0.44 18.59
C PHE A 221 -9.85 -1.75 18.00
N THR A 222 -9.01 -2.46 18.75
CA THR A 222 -8.33 -3.68 18.30
C THR A 222 -9.32 -4.78 17.98
N ALA A 223 -10.37 -4.94 18.79
CA ALA A 223 -11.44 -5.90 18.54
C ALA A 223 -12.20 -5.59 17.24
N ALA A 224 -12.58 -4.32 17.03
CA ALA A 224 -13.22 -3.88 15.79
C ALA A 224 -12.31 -4.08 14.57
N HIS A 225 -11.06 -3.65 14.68
CA HIS A 225 -10.04 -3.82 13.64
C HIS A 225 -9.88 -5.28 13.23
N SER A 226 -9.72 -6.17 14.21
CA SER A 226 -9.61 -7.62 13.99
C SER A 226 -10.83 -8.17 13.26
N LEU A 227 -12.03 -7.73 13.64
CA LEU A 227 -13.28 -8.15 13.03
C LEU A 227 -13.38 -7.70 11.56
N SER A 228 -13.12 -6.43 11.28
CA SER A 228 -13.14 -5.90 9.90
C SER A 228 -12.08 -6.53 9.01
N LEU A 229 -10.86 -6.75 9.55
CA LEU A 229 -9.77 -7.38 8.81
C LEU A 229 -10.13 -8.83 8.45
N ALA A 230 -10.66 -9.59 9.41
CA ALA A 230 -11.13 -10.94 9.16
C ALA A 230 -12.27 -10.97 8.12
N ALA A 231 -13.26 -10.09 8.26
CA ALA A 231 -14.37 -10.01 7.31
C ALA A 231 -13.90 -9.67 5.88
N ALA A 232 -12.97 -8.73 5.74
CA ALA A 232 -12.46 -8.32 4.43
C ALA A 232 -11.54 -9.37 3.79
N THR A 233 -10.65 -9.99 4.57
CA THR A 233 -9.76 -11.07 4.07
C THR A 233 -10.52 -12.35 3.70
N LEU A 234 -11.66 -12.61 4.35
CA LEU A 234 -12.59 -13.70 3.97
C LEU A 234 -13.46 -13.35 2.76
N GLY A 235 -13.37 -12.12 2.25
CA GLY A 235 -14.17 -11.64 1.13
C GLY A 235 -15.63 -11.33 1.48
N TRP A 236 -16.00 -11.22 2.76
CA TRP A 236 -17.37 -10.87 3.18
C TRP A 236 -17.66 -9.37 2.99
N VAL A 237 -16.62 -8.54 3.05
CA VAL A 237 -16.70 -7.08 2.87
C VAL A 237 -15.58 -6.64 1.94
N THR A 238 -15.92 -5.94 0.86
CA THR A 238 -14.95 -5.33 -0.04
C THR A 238 -15.23 -3.84 -0.13
N VAL A 239 -14.22 -3.03 0.19
CA VAL A 239 -14.30 -1.57 0.12
C VAL A 239 -13.01 -1.09 -0.52
N SER A 240 -13.09 -0.21 -1.51
CA SER A 240 -11.93 0.35 -2.18
C SER A 240 -11.09 1.22 -1.25
N GLY A 241 -9.75 1.10 -1.35
CA GLY A 241 -8.78 1.95 -0.63
C GLY A 241 -9.03 3.45 -0.81
N ASN A 242 -9.56 3.85 -1.97
CA ASN A 242 -9.95 5.23 -2.30
C ASN A 242 -10.98 5.82 -1.31
N TRP A 243 -11.74 4.97 -0.62
CA TRP A 243 -12.68 5.39 0.44
C TRP A 243 -12.14 5.10 1.84
N VAL A 244 -11.44 3.97 2.03
CA VAL A 244 -10.91 3.55 3.33
C VAL A 244 -9.83 4.51 3.81
N GLU A 245 -8.87 4.87 2.96
CA GLU A 245 -7.74 5.69 3.37
C GLU A 245 -8.15 7.12 3.76
N PRO A 246 -9.01 7.85 3.01
CA PRO A 246 -9.56 9.12 3.46
C PRO A 246 -10.35 9.00 4.77
N ALA A 247 -11.11 7.92 4.96
CA ALA A 247 -11.86 7.69 6.19
C ALA A 247 -10.94 7.50 7.41
N ILE A 248 -9.79 6.84 7.25
CA ILE A 248 -8.75 6.74 8.28
C ILE A 248 -8.22 8.13 8.64
N ALA A 249 -7.85 8.94 7.65
CA ALA A 249 -7.36 10.30 7.88
C ALA A 249 -8.42 11.16 8.60
N ALA A 250 -9.69 11.05 8.18
CA ALA A 250 -10.82 11.73 8.82
C ALA A 250 -11.02 11.31 10.28
N SER A 251 -10.82 10.02 10.61
CA SER A 251 -10.90 9.54 12.00
C SER A 251 -9.84 10.17 12.91
N ILE A 252 -8.62 10.36 12.41
CA ILE A 252 -7.52 11.03 13.14
C ILE A 252 -7.87 12.49 13.41
N ILE A 253 -8.33 13.20 12.38
CA ILE A 253 -8.79 14.59 12.51
C ILE A 253 -9.91 14.67 13.55
N TRP A 254 -10.88 13.75 13.51
CA TRP A 254 -12.00 13.76 14.42
C TRP A 254 -11.56 13.65 15.89
N VAL A 255 -10.73 12.65 16.22
CA VAL A 255 -10.25 12.45 17.59
C VAL A 255 -9.41 13.64 18.05
N ALA A 256 -8.57 14.19 17.17
CA ALA A 256 -7.76 15.35 17.46
C ALA A 256 -8.61 16.61 17.74
N LEU A 257 -9.65 16.85 16.94
CA LEU A 257 -10.59 17.96 17.15
C LEU A 257 -11.42 17.78 18.43
N GLU A 258 -11.79 16.55 18.79
CA GLU A 258 -12.47 16.27 20.06
C GLU A 258 -11.59 16.67 21.26
N ASN A 259 -10.28 16.40 21.20
CA ASN A 259 -9.35 16.79 22.26
C ASN A 259 -9.17 18.32 22.38
N LEU A 260 -9.43 19.08 21.32
CA LEU A 260 -9.42 20.54 21.38
C LEU A 260 -10.62 21.09 22.17
N ARG A 261 -11.71 20.32 22.26
CA ARG A 261 -12.89 20.70 23.05
C ARG A 261 -12.53 20.59 24.53
N CYS A 262 -12.71 21.67 25.28
CA CYS A 262 -12.44 21.72 26.72
C CYS A 262 -13.51 20.99 27.58
N ALA A 263 -14.07 19.89 27.08
CA ALA A 263 -15.10 19.08 27.71
C ALA A 263 -14.55 17.67 28.07
N PRO A 264 -15.18 16.93 28.99
CA PRO A 264 -14.90 15.51 29.16
C PRO A 264 -15.15 14.74 27.86
N ALA A 265 -14.32 13.73 27.60
CA ALA A 265 -14.60 12.76 26.55
C ALA A 265 -16.00 12.17 26.78
N PRO A 266 -16.89 12.24 25.79
CA PRO A 266 -18.25 11.76 25.93
C PRO A 266 -18.29 10.23 25.92
N TRP A 267 -19.34 9.65 26.51
CA TRP A 267 -19.52 8.19 26.59
C TRP A 267 -19.48 7.49 25.22
N HIS A 268 -19.88 8.20 24.15
CA HIS A 268 -19.86 7.69 22.78
C HIS A 268 -18.44 7.55 22.20
N ARG A 269 -17.39 8.06 22.87
CA ARG A 269 -16.02 7.93 22.38
C ARG A 269 -15.59 6.47 22.22
N HIS A 270 -16.05 5.57 23.10
CA HIS A 270 -15.77 4.13 22.97
C HIS A 270 -16.43 3.54 21.72
N VAL A 271 -17.69 3.90 21.47
CA VAL A 271 -18.45 3.46 20.28
C VAL A 271 -17.83 4.02 19.00
N LEU A 272 -17.44 5.29 19.02
CA LEU A 272 -16.80 5.93 17.88
C LEU A 272 -15.43 5.32 17.58
N THR A 273 -14.64 5.02 18.62
CA THR A 273 -13.35 4.36 18.44
C THR A 273 -13.51 2.94 17.91
N PHE A 274 -14.54 2.22 18.34
CA PHE A 274 -14.90 0.93 17.75
C PHE A 274 -15.23 1.08 16.25
N ALA A 275 -16.04 2.07 15.88
CA ALA A 275 -16.36 2.35 14.48
C ALA A 275 -15.11 2.71 13.65
N PHE A 276 -14.18 3.50 14.21
CA PHE A 276 -12.90 3.77 13.56
C PHE A 276 -12.03 2.52 13.42
N GLY A 277 -12.02 1.64 14.42
CA GLY A 277 -11.35 0.35 14.33
C GLY A 277 -11.84 -0.49 13.13
N LEU A 278 -13.16 -0.51 12.88
CA LEU A 278 -13.73 -1.19 11.72
C LEU A 278 -13.19 -0.64 10.39
N VAL A 279 -13.01 0.67 10.30
CA VAL A 279 -12.47 1.31 9.09
C VAL A 279 -10.98 0.99 8.92
N HIS A 280 -10.20 1.09 9.99
CA HIS A 280 -8.76 0.85 9.96
C HIS A 280 -8.43 -0.59 9.55
N GLY A 281 -9.19 -1.57 10.03
CA GLY A 281 -8.96 -2.97 9.69
C GLY A 281 -9.24 -3.32 8.22
N LEU A 282 -9.97 -2.48 7.48
CA LEU A 282 -10.17 -2.66 6.04
C LEU A 282 -8.90 -2.32 5.24
N ALA A 283 -8.08 -1.37 5.69
CA ALA A 283 -6.92 -0.89 4.93
C ALA A 283 -5.83 -1.95 4.76
N PHE A 284 -5.63 -2.81 5.76
CA PHE A 284 -4.62 -3.86 5.71
C PHE A 284 -5.13 -5.17 5.07
N ALA A 285 -6.43 -5.27 4.77
CA ALA A 285 -7.02 -6.50 4.24
C ALA A 285 -6.48 -6.86 2.84
N GLU A 286 -6.15 -5.86 2.02
CA GLU A 286 -5.59 -6.07 0.68
C GLU A 286 -4.24 -6.79 0.75
N ALA A 287 -3.33 -6.32 1.60
CA ALA A 287 -2.01 -6.93 1.82
C ALA A 287 -2.08 -8.40 2.30
N LEU A 288 -3.09 -8.77 3.10
CA LEU A 288 -3.28 -10.18 3.50
C LEU A 288 -3.95 -11.01 2.41
N THR A 289 -4.84 -10.42 1.61
CA THR A 289 -5.50 -11.09 0.47
C THR A 289 -4.48 -11.44 -0.61
N GLU A 290 -3.48 -10.58 -0.85
CA GLU A 290 -2.35 -10.85 -1.77
C GLU A 290 -1.54 -12.10 -1.42
N LEU A 291 -1.55 -12.54 -0.15
CA LEU A 291 -0.87 -13.76 0.28
C LEU A 291 -1.63 -15.04 -0.13
N HIS A 292 -2.84 -14.92 -0.69
CA HIS A 292 -3.69 -16.03 -1.17
C HIS A 292 -3.88 -17.16 -0.13
N LEU A 293 -3.91 -16.80 1.15
CA LEU A 293 -4.04 -17.76 2.26
C LEU A 293 -5.49 -18.22 2.41
N SER A 294 -5.69 -19.50 2.71
CA SER A 294 -7.01 -20.06 3.03
C SER A 294 -6.91 -21.05 4.19
N GLY A 295 -8.04 -21.31 4.86
CA GLY A 295 -8.14 -22.30 5.94
C GLY A 295 -7.18 -22.02 7.12
N TRP A 296 -6.48 -23.05 7.58
CA TRP A 296 -5.60 -22.98 8.75
C TRP A 296 -4.44 -21.96 8.64
N PRO A 297 -3.72 -21.85 7.50
CA PRO A 297 -2.78 -20.77 7.26
C PRO A 297 -3.37 -19.36 7.46
N LEU A 298 -4.56 -19.08 6.93
CA LEU A 298 -5.23 -17.79 7.08
C LEU A 298 -5.59 -17.52 8.55
N SER A 299 -6.13 -18.51 9.26
CA SER A 299 -6.45 -18.35 10.69
C SER A 299 -5.22 -18.03 11.53
N ARG A 300 -4.08 -18.68 11.25
CA ARG A 300 -2.80 -18.36 11.94
C ARG A 300 -2.28 -16.98 11.56
N ALA A 301 -2.48 -16.55 10.32
CA ALA A 301 -2.11 -15.22 9.86
C ALA A 301 -2.91 -14.14 10.58
N LEU A 302 -4.23 -14.27 10.59
CA LEU A 302 -5.13 -13.35 11.29
C LEU A 302 -4.85 -13.31 12.80
N LEU A 303 -4.68 -14.48 13.43
CA LEU A 303 -4.37 -14.53 14.87
C LEU A 303 -3.02 -13.90 15.17
N GLY A 304 -1.97 -14.29 14.44
CA GLY A 304 -0.61 -13.77 14.64
C GLY A 304 -0.56 -12.27 14.44
N PHE A 305 -1.12 -11.79 13.32
CA PHE A 305 -1.17 -10.38 12.99
C PHE A 305 -1.89 -9.55 14.07
N ASN A 306 -3.08 -9.97 14.50
CA ASN A 306 -3.82 -9.23 15.52
C ASN A 306 -3.10 -9.23 16.89
N LEU A 307 -2.46 -10.34 17.28
CA LEU A 307 -1.62 -10.38 18.48
C LEU A 307 -0.40 -9.43 18.36
N GLY A 308 0.17 -9.33 17.16
CA GLY A 308 1.24 -8.38 16.85
C GLY A 308 0.78 -6.93 17.01
N VAL A 309 -0.39 -6.59 16.44
CA VAL A 309 -1.02 -5.27 16.55
C VAL A 309 -1.27 -4.92 18.01
N GLU A 310 -1.91 -5.80 18.78
CA GLU A 310 -2.20 -5.58 20.20
C GLU A 310 -0.90 -5.41 21.02
N SER A 311 0.13 -6.20 20.73
CA SER A 311 1.44 -6.08 21.38
C SER A 311 2.11 -4.73 21.07
N GLY A 312 2.04 -4.26 19.83
CA GLY A 312 2.55 -2.95 19.42
C GLY A 312 1.82 -1.80 20.09
N GLN A 313 0.48 -1.86 20.13
CA GLN A 313 -0.34 -0.86 20.82
C GLN A 313 -0.06 -0.84 22.33
N ALA A 314 0.05 -2.01 22.97
CA ALA A 314 0.39 -2.12 24.38
C ALA A 314 1.76 -1.52 24.68
N LEU A 315 2.76 -1.79 23.83
CA LEU A 315 4.10 -1.20 23.95
C LEU A 315 4.04 0.33 23.86
N LEU A 316 3.33 0.87 22.87
CA LEU A 316 3.16 2.32 22.72
C LEU A 316 2.45 2.95 23.92
N VAL A 317 1.39 2.33 24.43
CA VAL A 317 0.69 2.79 25.64
C VAL A 317 1.63 2.78 26.84
N LEU A 318 2.42 1.72 27.04
CA LEU A 318 3.39 1.62 28.13
C LEU A 318 4.46 2.71 28.07
N LEU A 319 4.90 3.09 26.86
CA LEU A 319 5.92 4.14 26.67
C LEU A 319 5.34 5.56 26.78
N LEU A 320 4.16 5.81 26.19
CA LEU A 320 3.60 7.15 26.07
C LEU A 320 2.68 7.55 27.23
N ALA A 321 1.94 6.62 27.84
CA ALA A 321 1.00 6.97 28.89
C ALA A 321 1.68 7.59 30.14
N PRO A 322 2.84 7.10 30.64
CA PRO A 322 3.52 7.70 31.78
C PRO A 322 4.02 9.12 31.51
N THR A 323 4.58 9.36 30.32
CA THR A 323 5.12 10.66 29.91
C THR A 323 4.01 11.69 29.77
N LEU A 324 2.90 11.31 29.14
CA LEU A 324 1.71 12.15 29.02
C LEU A 324 1.04 12.41 30.38
N ALA A 325 0.96 11.40 31.25
CA ALA A 325 0.42 11.57 32.60
C ALA A 325 1.29 12.51 33.45
N TRP A 326 2.61 12.45 33.33
CA TRP A 326 3.53 13.38 33.98
C TRP A 326 3.37 14.82 33.44
N LEU A 327 3.25 14.97 32.11
CA LEU A 327 3.07 16.27 31.47
C LEU A 327 1.72 16.90 31.83
N ALA A 328 0.66 16.08 31.93
CA ALA A 328 -0.67 16.53 32.32
C ALA A 328 -0.73 17.12 33.75
N ARG A 329 0.20 16.71 34.63
CA ARG A 329 0.33 17.28 36.00
C ARG A 329 1.02 18.65 36.02
N ARG A 330 1.65 19.09 34.91
CA ARG A 330 2.28 20.41 34.81
C ARG A 330 1.24 21.49 34.53
N ALA A 331 1.50 22.72 34.98
CA ALA A 331 0.60 23.86 34.72
C ALA A 331 0.36 24.13 33.22
N ALA A 332 1.33 23.79 32.36
CA ALA A 332 1.22 23.88 30.91
C ALA A 332 0.58 22.64 30.25
N GLY A 333 0.34 21.55 30.98
CA GLY A 333 -0.12 20.26 30.46
C GLY A 333 -1.34 20.36 29.54
N PRO A 334 -2.43 21.04 29.94
CA PRO A 334 -3.60 21.23 29.08
C PRO A 334 -3.29 21.99 27.78
N ARG A 335 -2.41 23.00 27.82
CA ARG A 335 -2.00 23.74 26.62
C ARG A 335 -1.16 22.87 25.69
N VAL A 336 -0.24 22.08 26.24
CA VAL A 336 0.59 21.17 25.44
C VAL A 336 -0.27 20.11 24.75
N ALA A 337 -1.24 19.52 25.47
CA ALA A 337 -2.18 18.57 24.87
C ALA A 337 -3.00 19.19 23.72
N GLN A 338 -3.40 20.46 23.85
CA GLN A 338 -4.10 21.19 22.79
C GLN A 338 -3.19 21.46 21.57
N VAL A 339 -1.95 21.88 21.79
CA VAL A 339 -0.97 22.13 20.71
C VAL A 339 -0.67 20.83 19.96
N LEU A 340 -0.42 19.73 20.69
CA LEU A 340 -0.19 18.42 20.09
C LEU A 340 -1.41 17.93 19.31
N SER A 341 -2.61 18.09 19.87
CA SER A 341 -3.85 17.72 19.16
C SER A 341 -4.07 18.57 17.91
N ALA A 342 -3.75 19.87 17.94
CA ALA A 342 -3.82 20.73 16.76
C ALA A 342 -2.81 20.29 15.67
N GLY A 343 -1.60 19.90 16.07
CA GLY A 343 -0.59 19.34 15.17
C GLY A 343 -1.05 18.03 14.52
N ILE A 344 -1.64 17.12 15.30
CA ILE A 344 -2.21 15.86 14.80
C ILE A 344 -3.35 16.13 13.81
N ALA A 345 -4.26 17.05 14.12
CA ALA A 345 -5.33 17.45 13.21
C ALA A 345 -4.78 18.04 11.91
N GLY A 346 -3.73 18.87 11.99
CA GLY A 346 -3.04 19.42 10.82
C GLY A 346 -2.44 18.34 9.92
N MET A 347 -1.70 17.39 10.49
CA MET A 347 -1.13 16.27 9.72
C MET A 347 -2.23 15.38 9.12
N GLY A 348 -3.26 15.06 9.90
CA GLY A 348 -4.41 14.29 9.41
C GLY A 348 -5.09 14.96 8.22
N LEU A 349 -5.17 16.30 8.23
CA LEU A 349 -5.73 17.05 7.10
C LEU A 349 -4.83 16.99 5.86
N VAL A 350 -3.50 17.11 6.01
CA VAL A 350 -2.56 16.92 4.90
C VAL A 350 -2.80 15.56 4.25
N TRP A 351 -2.83 14.47 5.04
CA TRP A 351 -3.09 13.14 4.51
C TRP A 351 -4.48 12.99 3.89
N LEU A 352 -5.52 13.57 4.50
CA LEU A 352 -6.86 13.55 3.92
C LEU A 352 -6.87 14.20 2.54
N THR A 353 -6.24 15.36 2.39
CA THR A 353 -6.15 16.04 1.10
C THR A 353 -5.36 15.22 0.08
N GLN A 354 -4.20 14.68 0.45
CA GLN A 354 -3.39 13.84 -0.43
C GLN A 354 -4.17 12.62 -0.91
N ARG A 355 -4.85 11.91 0.00
CA ARG A 355 -5.62 10.70 -0.31
C ARG A 355 -6.86 11.01 -1.17
N LEU A 356 -7.52 12.15 -0.99
CA LEU A 356 -8.65 12.55 -1.83
C LEU A 356 -8.25 13.02 -3.23
N LEU A 357 -7.02 13.49 -3.42
CA LEU A 357 -6.52 14.01 -4.70
C LEU A 357 -5.79 12.95 -5.53
N LEU A 358 -5.30 11.89 -4.87
CA LEU A 358 -4.65 10.74 -5.51
C LEU A 358 -5.61 9.55 -5.75
N ALA A 359 -6.81 9.59 -5.17
CA ALA A 359 -7.90 8.63 -5.36
C ALA A 359 -8.78 8.99 -6.57
#